data_AF-A0A212CVF2-F1
#
_entry.id   AF-A0A212CVF2-F1
#
_cell.length_a   1.000
_cell.length_b   1.000
_cell.length_c   1.000
_cell.angle_alpha   90.00
_cell.angle_beta   90.00
_cell.angle_gamma   90.00
#
_symmetry.space_group_name_H-M   'P 1'
#
loop_
_entity.id
_entity.type
_entity.pdbx_description
1 polymer ?
#
loop_
_entity_poly.entity_id
_entity_poly.type
_entity_poly.pdbx_seq_one_letter_code
_entity_poly.pdbx_strand_id
1 'polypeptide(L)' 'MNKLNFHNNRVMQDRRSVCIFLPNDESLNIIINVKILCHQLLVQVCDLLRLKDCHLFGLSVIQ' A
#
# COMPACT_ATOMS: atom_id res chain seq x y z
N MET A 1 29.84 -19.13 -14.98
CA MET A 1 28.38 -19.11 -14.70
C MET A 1 28.19 -18.78 -13.23
N ASN A 2 27.91 -17.51 -12.92
CA ASN A 2 27.74 -17.04 -11.54
C ASN A 2 26.37 -17.48 -11.03
N LYS A 3 26.34 -18.49 -10.15
CA LYS A 3 25.16 -18.88 -9.37
C LYS A 3 24.83 -17.72 -8.43
N LEU A 4 23.88 -16.87 -8.83
CA LEU A 4 23.27 -15.89 -7.94
C LEU A 4 22.49 -16.66 -6.88
N ASN A 5 23.05 -16.72 -5.67
CA ASN A 5 22.36 -17.24 -4.50
C ASN A 5 21.22 -16.27 -4.15
N PHE A 6 20.01 -16.59 -4.59
CA PHE A 6 18.78 -15.97 -4.11
C PHE A 6 18.63 -16.29 -2.63
N HIS A 7 19.23 -15.47 -1.78
CA HIS A 7 18.85 -15.41 -0.38
C HIS A 7 17.35 -15.14 -0.34
N ASN A 8 16.61 -16.12 0.15
CA ASN A 8 15.16 -16.14 0.25
C ASN A 8 14.70 -14.86 0.94
N ASN A 9 14.28 -13.89 0.14
CA ASN A 9 13.98 -12.54 0.58
C ASN A 9 12.58 -12.59 1.20
N ARG A 10 12.45 -13.21 2.39
CA ARG A 10 11.17 -13.36 3.10
C ARG A 10 10.44 -12.02 3.25
N VAL A 11 11.20 -10.93 3.31
CA VAL A 11 10.70 -9.54 3.33
C VAL A 11 9.94 -9.15 2.05
N MET A 12 10.26 -9.73 0.89
CA MET A 12 9.57 -9.50 -0.38
C MET A 12 8.31 -10.38 -0.56
N GLN A 13 8.23 -11.53 0.13
CA GLN A 13 7.07 -12.43 0.05
C GLN A 13 5.87 -11.91 0.84
N ASP A 14 6.13 -11.14 1.90
CA ASP A 14 5.11 -10.53 2.75
C ASP A 14 4.57 -9.21 2.16
N ARG A 15 4.73 -8.97 0.86
CA ARG A 15 4.22 -7.75 0.21
C ARG A 15 3.01 -8.06 -0.66
N ARG A 16 1.94 -7.29 -0.52
CA ARG A 16 0.73 -7.35 -1.37
C ARG A 16 0.52 -6.02 -2.08
N SER A 17 0.04 -6.09 -3.31
CA SER A 17 -0.45 -4.91 -4.01
C SER A 17 -1.89 -4.66 -3.60
N VAL A 18 -2.22 -3.43 -3.22
CA VAL A 18 -3.58 -2.98 -2.95
C VAL A 18 -3.91 -1.85 -3.92
N CYS A 19 -5.06 -1.97 -4.57
CA CYS A 19 -5.62 -0.93 -5.43
C CYS A 19 -6.58 -0.08 -4.59
N ILE A 20 -6.43 1.24 -4.69
CA ILE A 20 -7.24 2.21 -3.96
C ILE A 20 -7.94 3.09 -4.99
N PHE A 21 -9.26 3.08 -4.95
CA PHE A 21 -10.08 3.95 -5.79
C PHE A 21 -10.21 5.30 -5.12
N LEU A 22 -9.85 6.34 -5.87
CA LEU A 22 -9.93 7.72 -5.45
C LEU A 22 -11.26 8.31 -5.94
N PRO A 23 -11.80 9.33 -5.25
CA PRO A 23 -13.07 9.95 -5.62
C PRO A 23 -13.01 10.76 -6.92
N ASN A 24 -11.83 10.94 -7.52
CA ASN A 24 -11.61 11.59 -8.82
C ASN A 24 -11.57 10.59 -9.99
N ASP A 25 -12.10 9.38 -9.81
CA ASP A 25 -12.07 8.25 -10.74
C ASP A 25 -10.66 7.72 -11.08
N GLU A 26 -9.62 8.17 -10.37
CA GLU A 26 -8.28 7.61 -10.48
C GLU A 26 -8.09 6.41 -9.54
N SER A 27 -7.08 5.59 -9.85
CA SER A 27 -6.69 4.46 -9.01
C SER A 27 -5.23 4.55 -8.60
N LEU A 28 -4.95 4.24 -7.34
CA LEU A 28 -3.61 4.22 -6.77
C LEU A 28 -3.25 2.80 -6.37
N ASN A 29 -2.18 2.26 -6.94
CA ASN A 29 -1.67 0.94 -6.60
C ASN A 29 -0.49 1.09 -5.64
N ILE A 30 -0.62 0.53 -4.43
CA ILE A 30 0.41 0.59 -3.39
C ILE A 30 0.83 -0.82 -3.02
N ILE A 31 2.14 -1.04 -2.96
CA ILE A 31 2.72 -2.29 -2.45
C ILE A 31 2.93 -2.15 -0.95
N ILE A 32 2.13 -2.88 -0.17
CA ILE A 32 2.12 -2.85 1.29
C ILE A 32 2.64 -4.16 1.87
N ASN A 33 3.12 -4.13 3.12
CA ASN A 33 3.40 -5.36 3.85
C ASN A 33 2.08 -5.97 4.36
N VAL A 34 1.93 -7.30 4.34
CA VAL A 34 0.76 -8.02 4.88
C VAL A 34 0.50 -7.76 6.36
N LYS A 35 1.53 -7.35 7.11
CA LYS A 35 1.42 -6.99 8.54
C LYS A 35 1.09 -5.51 8.78
N ILE A 36 0.85 -4.72 7.73
CA ILE A 36 0.54 -3.29 7.88
C ILE A 36 -0.81 -3.10 8.56
N LEU A 37 -0.94 -2.07 9.37
CA LEU A 37 -2.21 -1.65 9.94
C LEU A 37 -2.98 -0.76 8.94
N CYS A 38 -4.31 -0.85 8.89
CA CYS A 38 -5.13 -0.01 8.01
C CYS A 38 -4.91 1.50 8.22
N HIS A 39 -4.64 1.91 9.47
CA HIS A 39 -4.28 3.30 9.77
C HIS A 39 -3.00 3.73 9.05
N GLN A 40 -1.96 2.88 9.03
CA GLN A 40 -0.70 3.20 8.38
C GLN A 40 -0.87 3.28 6.86
N LEU A 41 -1.73 2.42 6.30
CA LEU A 41 -2.12 2.50 4.89
C LEU A 41 -2.82 3.83 4.58
N LEU A 42 -3.79 4.23 5.39
CA LEU A 42 -4.51 5.50 5.21
C LEU A 42 -3.57 6.70 5.26
N VAL A 43 -2.68 6.75 6.27
CA VAL A 43 -1.68 7.83 6.39
C VAL A 43 -0.79 7.88 5.15
N GLN A 44 -0.28 6.74 4.68
CA GLN A 44 0.56 6.67 3.49
C GLN A 44 -0.16 7.16 2.23
N VAL A 45 -1.45 6.85 2.08
CA VAL A 45 -2.27 7.33 0.96
C VAL A 45 -2.47 8.84 1.06
N CYS A 46 -2.81 9.35 2.24
CA CYS A 46 -2.97 10.78 2.48
C CYS A 46 -1.67 11.54 2.20
N ASP A 47 -0.52 11.01 2.60
CA ASP A 47 0.79 11.60 2.33
C ASP A 47 1.10 11.65 0.82
N LEU A 48 0.83 10.56 0.09
CA LEU A 48 1.00 10.49 -1.37
C LEU A 48 0.11 11.50 -2.10
N LEU A 49 -1.13 11.66 -1.64
CA LEU A 49 -2.11 12.60 -2.19
C LEU A 49 -1.95 14.02 -1.64
N ARG A 50 -1.00 14.25 -0.73
CA ARG A 50 -0.75 15.53 -0.05
C ARG A 50 -2.00 16.11 0.63
N LEU A 51 -2.83 15.24 1.20
CA LEU A 51 -4.04 15.60 1.93
C LEU A 51 -3.68 16.13 3.32
N LYS A 52 -4.17 17.33 3.67
CA LYS A 52 -3.90 17.95 4.98
C LYS A 52 -4.79 17.42 6.10
N ASP A 53 -6.00 16.96 5.78
CA ASP A 53 -7.02 16.58 6.76
C ASP A 53 -7.31 15.07 6.72
N CYS A 54 -6.28 14.25 6.96
CA CYS A 54 -6.37 12.78 6.89
C CYS A 54 -7.47 12.17 7.79
N HIS A 55 -7.85 12.86 8.86
CA HIS A 55 -8.90 12.46 9.80
C HIS A 55 -10.32 12.56 9.22
N LEU A 56 -10.51 13.30 8.13
CA LEU A 56 -11.80 13.38 7.41
C LEU A 56 -12.01 12.22 6.44
N PHE A 57 -10.96 11.44 6.18
CA PHE A 57 -10.98 10.35 5.21
C PHE A 57 -10.95 9.00 5.91
N GLY A 58 -11.47 7.98 5.24
CA GLY A 58 -11.45 6.60 5.69
C GLY A 58 -11.23 5.66 4.52
N LEU A 59 -10.79 4.43 4.82
CA LEU A 59 -10.69 3.36 3.84
C LEU A 59 -11.96 2.51 3.91
N SER A 60 -12.55 2.23 2.74
CA SER A 60 -13.63 1.28 2.59
C SER A 60 -13.17 0.13 1.69
N VAL A 61 -13.62 -1.08 1.99
CA VAL A 61 -13.37 -2.24 1.14
C VAL A 61 -14.53 -2.39 0.18
N ILE A 62 -14.23 -2.48 -1.10
CA ILE A 62 -15.19 -2.71 -2.18
C ILE A 62 -14.96 -4.14 -2.67
N GLN A 63 -16.04 -4.91 -2.83
CA GLN A 63 -16.01 -6.31 -3.25
C GLN A 63 -16.49 -6.47 -4.69
#